data_AF-A0A9N9ZAV8-F1
#
_entry.id   AF-A0A9N9ZAV8-F1
#
_cell.length_a   1.000
_cell.length_b   1.000
_cell.length_c   1.000
_cell.angle_alpha   90.00
_cell.angle_beta   90.00
_cell.angle_gamma   90.00
#
_symmetry.space_group_name_H-M   'P 1'
#
loop_
_entity.id
_entity.type
_entity.pdbx_description
1 polymer ?
#
loop_
_entity_poly.entity_id
_entity_poly.type
_entity_poly.pdbx_seq_one_letter_code
_entity_poly.pdbx_strand_id
1 'polypeptide(L)'
;MQNEYAEGKVQTRVEKVKAGRRTCSKSVAVRIPQRVHVAVEVHSWNRFYHDYVVDSGIAAFNLLPKFHTGDPPVHLCEALQAVTVASAARQLQQSGLMVRARSHYGKAIMKLNAALDNQTSNADDSVLVTLFLLSLFETVVPDYFRTVMMDKTFQCHIHVRGILTVLQLRVERAQKSEIDEAIFAFICHIYRS
;
A
#
# COMPACT_ATOMS: atom_id res chain seq x y z
N MET A 1 7.65 40.81 70.02
CA MET A 1 8.96 40.68 69.33
C MET A 1 9.24 39.31 68.70
N GLN A 2 8.72 38.17 69.17
CA GLN A 2 8.97 36.85 68.53
C GLN A 2 8.12 36.56 67.27
N ASN A 3 6.90 37.11 67.17
CA ASN A 3 6.01 36.85 66.02
C ASN A 3 6.45 37.56 64.72
N GLU A 4 6.92 38.81 64.81
CA GLU A 4 7.34 39.58 63.63
C GLU A 4 8.57 38.97 62.94
N TYR A 5 9.47 38.35 63.71
CA TYR A 5 10.63 37.63 63.16
C TYR A 5 10.22 36.37 62.39
N ALA A 6 9.19 35.67 62.87
CA ALA A 6 8.65 34.49 62.20
C ALA A 6 7.92 34.88 60.90
N GLU A 7 7.15 35.97 60.91
CA GLU A 7 6.47 36.50 59.72
C GLU A 7 7.46 36.92 58.63
N GLY A 8 8.54 37.61 59.00
CA GLY A 8 9.59 38.01 58.06
C GLY A 8 10.28 36.80 57.39
N LYS A 9 10.50 35.71 58.13
CA LYS A 9 11.09 34.48 57.57
C LYS A 9 10.14 33.75 56.63
N VAL A 10 8.84 33.75 56.93
CA VAL A 10 7.83 33.14 56.07
C VAL A 10 7.70 33.93 54.76
N GLN A 11 7.63 35.26 54.84
CA GLN A 11 7.50 36.12 53.67
C GLN A 11 8.68 35.96 52.72
N THR A 12 9.91 35.97 53.26
CA THR A 12 11.14 35.77 52.49
C THR A 12 11.17 34.39 51.80
N ARG A 13 10.64 33.36 52.46
CA ARG A 13 10.59 31.99 51.90
C ARG A 13 9.55 31.86 50.79
N VAL A 14 8.39 32.52 50.94
CA VAL A 14 7.34 32.58 49.91
C VAL A 14 7.83 33.33 48.67
N GLU A 15 8.55 34.43 48.83
CA GLU A 15 9.14 35.17 47.71
C GLU A 15 10.22 34.35 46.98
N LYS A 16 11.07 33.65 47.72
CA LYS A 16 12.11 32.78 47.13
C LYS A 16 11.49 31.60 46.35
N VAL A 17 10.39 31.03 46.84
CA VAL A 17 9.62 29.99 46.13
C VAL A 17 8.87 30.55 44.92
N LYS A 18 8.30 31.75 45.01
CA LYS A 18 7.68 32.44 43.86
C LYS A 18 8.70 32.82 42.79
N ALA A 19 9.90 33.24 43.17
CA ALA A 19 11.00 33.54 42.26
C ALA A 19 11.54 32.27 41.58
N GLY A 20 11.71 31.17 42.33
CA GLY A 20 12.11 29.87 41.78
C GLY A 20 11.08 29.23 40.83
N ARG A 21 9.78 29.52 41.03
CA ARG A 21 8.71 29.09 40.10
C ARG A 21 8.68 29.93 38.81
N ARG A 22 9.16 31.17 38.82
CA ARG A 22 9.23 32.03 37.61
C ARG A 22 10.42 31.69 36.71
N THR A 23 11.49 31.08 37.24
CA THR A 23 12.67 30.70 36.46
C THR A 23 12.59 29.32 35.80
N CYS A 24 11.66 28.46 36.20
CA CYS A 24 11.46 27.12 35.63
C CYS A 24 10.34 27.03 34.57
N SER A 25 9.87 28.18 34.05
CA SER A 25 8.83 28.21 33.00
C SER A 25 9.34 28.88 31.71
N LYS A 26 10.61 28.67 31.39
CA LYS A 26 11.07 28.68 29.99
C LYS A 26 11.26 27.24 29.56
N SER A 27 10.16 26.49 29.53
CA SER A 27 10.05 25.37 28.61
C SER A 27 10.32 25.96 27.23
N VAL A 28 11.50 25.68 26.68
CA VAL A 28 11.69 25.75 25.24
C VAL A 28 10.58 24.88 24.71
N ALA A 29 9.58 25.50 24.08
CA ALA A 29 8.55 24.78 23.36
C ALA A 29 9.28 23.98 22.29
N VAL A 30 9.59 22.73 22.59
CA VAL A 30 9.95 21.74 21.59
C VAL A 30 8.71 21.65 20.73
N ARG A 31 8.70 22.42 19.64
CA ARG A 31 7.73 22.25 18.57
C ARG A 31 8.03 20.87 18.03
N ILE A 32 7.29 19.88 18.51
CA ILE A 32 7.23 18.56 17.87
C ILE A 32 7.01 18.88 16.40
N PRO A 33 7.92 18.47 15.49
CA PRO A 33 7.75 18.73 14.07
C PRO A 33 6.33 18.29 13.69
N GLN A 34 5.58 19.17 13.02
CA GLN A 34 4.27 18.82 12.48
C GLN A 34 4.41 17.45 11.82
N ARG A 35 3.64 16.46 12.31
CA ARG A 35 3.66 15.11 11.74
C ARG A 35 3.52 15.30 10.24
N VAL A 36 4.55 14.97 9.47
CA VAL A 36 4.49 15.01 8.01
C VAL A 36 3.35 14.08 7.65
N HIS A 37 2.22 14.67 7.26
CA HIS A 37 1.03 13.91 6.89
C HIS A 37 1.30 13.38 5.49
N VAL A 38 2.06 12.29 5.43
CA VAL A 38 2.27 11.55 4.19
C VAL A 38 0.91 10.98 3.81
N ALA A 39 0.44 11.30 2.61
CA ALA A 39 -0.80 10.76 2.08
C ALA A 39 -0.77 9.22 2.22
N VAL A 40 -1.89 8.62 2.65
CA VAL A 40 -1.97 7.17 2.93
C VAL A 40 -1.49 6.36 1.74
N GLU A 41 -1.73 6.87 0.53
CA GLU A 41 -1.32 6.30 -0.75
C GLU A 41 0.21 6.22 -0.82
N VAL A 42 0.93 7.31 -0.56
CA VAL A 42 2.40 7.36 -0.60
C VAL A 42 3.01 6.44 0.48
N HIS A 43 2.42 6.40 1.67
CA HIS A 43 2.85 5.48 2.72
C HIS A 43 2.64 4.01 2.32
N SER A 44 1.47 3.70 1.76
CA SER A 44 1.10 2.34 1.33
C SER A 44 2.01 1.82 0.22
N TRP A 45 2.38 2.70 -0.71
CA TRP A 45 3.30 2.38 -1.80
C TRP A 45 4.71 2.06 -1.33
N ASN A 46 5.30 2.97 -0.53
CA ASN A 46 6.65 2.76 -0.01
C ASN A 46 6.74 1.48 0.82
N ARG A 47 5.70 1.21 1.61
CA ARG A 47 5.64 0.01 2.44
C ARG A 47 5.45 -1.26 1.60
N PHE A 48 4.52 -1.24 0.66
CA PHE A 48 4.31 -2.36 -0.26
C PHE A 48 5.58 -2.69 -1.06
N TYR A 49 6.27 -1.67 -1.56
CA TYR A 49 7.55 -1.87 -2.26
C TYR A 49 8.58 -2.52 -1.34
N HIS A 50 8.72 -2.06 -0.10
CA HIS A 50 9.63 -2.70 0.86
C HIS A 50 9.28 -4.18 1.07
N ASP A 51 8.03 -4.48 1.44
CA ASP A 51 7.62 -5.83 1.84
C ASP A 51 7.70 -6.84 0.67
N TYR A 52 7.42 -6.40 -0.57
CA TYR A 52 7.37 -7.29 -1.74
C TYR A 52 8.60 -7.23 -2.63
N VAL A 53 9.36 -6.13 -2.67
CA VAL A 53 10.57 -6.06 -3.50
C VAL A 53 11.81 -6.47 -2.72
N VAL A 54 11.97 -5.93 -1.51
CA VAL A 54 13.19 -6.12 -0.73
C VAL A 54 13.18 -7.49 -0.05
N ASP A 55 12.05 -7.86 0.56
CA ASP A 55 12.01 -9.03 1.45
C ASP A 55 11.56 -10.32 0.75
N SER A 56 10.82 -10.24 -0.37
CA SER A 56 10.26 -11.44 -1.03
C SER A 56 11.13 -12.01 -2.17
N GLY A 57 12.03 -11.20 -2.74
CA GLY A 57 12.84 -11.59 -3.89
C GLY A 57 12.05 -11.79 -5.21
N ILE A 58 10.77 -11.42 -5.26
CA ILE A 58 9.94 -11.60 -6.46
C ILE A 58 10.30 -10.53 -7.50
N ALA A 59 11.02 -10.96 -8.54
CA ALA A 59 11.53 -10.08 -9.60
C ALA A 59 10.45 -9.28 -10.34
N ALA A 60 9.21 -9.78 -10.41
CA ALA A 60 8.10 -9.06 -11.05
C ALA A 60 7.84 -7.68 -10.41
N PHE A 61 8.09 -7.52 -9.11
CA PHE A 61 7.89 -6.24 -8.43
C PHE A 61 8.98 -5.21 -8.74
N ASN A 62 10.19 -5.64 -9.10
CA ASN A 62 11.27 -4.73 -9.54
C ASN A 62 10.90 -3.96 -10.81
N LEU A 63 9.92 -4.45 -11.57
CA LEU A 63 9.48 -3.85 -12.82
C LEU A 63 8.38 -2.79 -12.59
N LEU A 64 7.69 -2.81 -11.44
CA LEU A 64 6.58 -1.88 -11.17
C LEU A 64 6.96 -0.39 -11.26
N PRO A 65 8.13 0.08 -10.79
CA PRO A 65 8.51 1.47 -10.93
C PRO A 65 8.55 1.93 -12.39
N LYS A 66 8.98 1.06 -13.33
CA LYS A 66 9.03 1.36 -14.77
C LYS A 66 7.64 1.68 -15.34
N PHE A 67 6.60 1.09 -14.75
CA PHE A 67 5.22 1.32 -15.17
C PHE A 67 4.53 2.42 -14.38
N HIS A 68 5.22 3.10 -13.46
CA HIS A 68 4.69 4.26 -12.76
C HIS A 68 5.32 5.58 -13.23
N THR A 69 6.43 5.52 -13.96
CA THR A 69 7.04 6.69 -14.60
C THR A 69 6.27 7.11 -15.84
N GLY A 70 5.84 8.38 -15.92
CA GLY A 70 5.08 8.93 -17.05
C GLY A 70 3.57 8.96 -16.80
N ASP A 71 2.78 8.71 -17.84
CA ASP A 71 1.30 8.63 -17.78
C ASP A 71 0.84 7.17 -17.89
N PRO A 72 0.84 6.40 -16.79
CA PRO A 72 0.42 5.00 -16.81
C PRO A 72 -1.05 4.79 -17.17
N PRO A 73 -1.40 3.66 -17.81
CA PRO A 73 -2.79 3.33 -18.11
C PRO A 73 -3.65 3.27 -16.85
N VAL A 74 -4.89 3.77 -16.96
CA VAL A 74 -5.80 3.92 -15.80
C VAL A 74 -6.06 2.58 -15.09
N HIS A 75 -6.22 1.48 -15.84
CA HIS A 75 -6.43 0.16 -15.25
C HIS A 75 -5.26 -0.27 -14.34
N LEU A 76 -4.03 0.07 -14.73
CA LEU A 76 -2.83 -0.23 -13.98
C LEU A 76 -2.73 0.61 -12.71
N CYS A 77 -3.00 1.91 -12.82
CA CYS A 77 -3.06 2.81 -11.67
C CYS A 77 -4.06 2.32 -10.61
N GLU A 78 -5.26 1.98 -11.05
CA GLU A 78 -6.32 1.50 -10.15
C GLU A 78 -5.96 0.15 -9.52
N ALA A 79 -5.37 -0.79 -10.26
CA ALA A 79 -4.92 -2.07 -9.70
C ALA A 79 -3.80 -1.90 -8.66
N LEU A 80 -2.87 -0.99 -8.92
CA LEU A 80 -1.77 -0.70 -8.01
C LEU A 80 -2.25 0.00 -6.74
N GLN A 81 -3.20 0.94 -6.85
CA GLN A 81 -3.87 1.53 -5.69
C GLN A 81 -4.65 0.47 -4.90
N ALA A 82 -5.34 -0.44 -5.57
CA ALA A 82 -6.08 -1.50 -4.91
C ALA A 82 -5.17 -2.35 -4.01
N VAL A 83 -4.06 -2.86 -4.54
CA VAL A 83 -3.20 -3.79 -3.80
C VAL A 83 -2.38 -3.11 -2.71
N THR A 84 -1.87 -1.91 -2.96
CA THR A 84 -1.10 -1.14 -1.97
C THR A 84 -1.98 -0.73 -0.79
N VAL A 85 -3.17 -0.19 -1.05
CA VAL A 85 -4.13 0.21 0.00
C VAL A 85 -4.68 -1.01 0.74
N ALA A 86 -4.91 -2.14 0.06
CA ALA A 86 -5.32 -3.39 0.72
C ALA A 86 -4.25 -3.91 1.69
N SER A 87 -2.98 -3.90 1.27
CA SER A 87 -1.86 -4.29 2.12
C SER A 87 -1.80 -3.42 3.37
N ALA A 88 -1.84 -2.09 3.20
CA ALA A 88 -1.84 -1.15 4.31
C ALA A 88 -3.07 -1.32 5.22
N ALA A 89 -4.26 -1.54 4.66
CA ALA A 89 -5.48 -1.77 5.42
C ALA A 89 -5.36 -2.99 6.35
N ARG A 90 -4.72 -4.07 5.90
CA ARG A 90 -4.47 -5.26 6.71
C ARG A 90 -3.45 -5.01 7.80
N GLN A 91 -2.34 -4.38 7.46
CA GLN A 91 -1.25 -4.10 8.41
C GLN A 91 -1.70 -3.13 9.51
N LEU A 92 -2.46 -2.10 9.15
CA LEU A 92 -2.98 -1.09 10.08
C LEU A 92 -4.30 -1.50 10.75
N GLN A 93 -4.88 -2.64 10.36
CA GLN A 93 -6.20 -3.11 10.80
C GLN A 93 -7.32 -2.06 10.60
N GLN A 94 -7.24 -1.29 9.51
CA GLN A 94 -8.20 -0.23 9.20
C GLN A 94 -9.22 -0.68 8.13
N SER A 95 -10.40 -1.10 8.58
CA SER A 95 -11.48 -1.57 7.70
C SER A 95 -11.93 -0.53 6.67
N GLY A 96 -11.89 0.76 7.00
CA GLY A 96 -12.22 1.85 6.07
C GLY A 96 -11.30 1.91 4.85
N LEU A 97 -10.00 1.60 5.03
CA LEU A 97 -9.05 1.52 3.91
C LEU A 97 -9.37 0.32 3.00
N MET A 98 -9.85 -0.79 3.57
CA MET A 98 -10.24 -1.96 2.79
C MET A 98 -11.43 -1.67 1.84
N VAL A 99 -12.37 -0.81 2.26
CA VAL A 99 -13.47 -0.36 1.38
C VAL A 99 -12.91 0.41 0.17
N ARG A 100 -11.95 1.30 0.40
CA ARG A 100 -11.29 2.06 -0.68
C ARG A 100 -10.53 1.12 -1.61
N ALA A 101 -9.79 0.17 -1.05
CA ALA A 101 -9.03 -0.82 -1.83
C ALA A 101 -9.92 -1.64 -2.77
N ARG A 102 -11.10 -2.08 -2.29
CA ARG A 102 -12.10 -2.79 -3.11
C ARG A 102 -12.70 -1.90 -4.21
N SER A 103 -12.91 -0.62 -3.93
CA SER A 103 -13.37 0.35 -4.93
C SER A 103 -12.36 0.48 -6.09
N HIS A 104 -11.08 0.63 -5.77
CA HIS A 104 -10.00 0.64 -6.76
C HIS A 104 -9.92 -0.68 -7.54
N TYR A 105 -10.05 -1.83 -6.87
CA TYR A 105 -10.08 -3.15 -7.53
C TYR A 105 -11.21 -3.25 -8.56
N GLY A 106 -12.44 -2.83 -8.21
CA GLY A 106 -13.57 -2.83 -9.13
C GLY A 106 -13.36 -1.91 -10.35
N LYS A 107 -12.82 -0.70 -10.13
CA LYS A 107 -12.46 0.23 -11.21
C LYS A 107 -11.40 -0.35 -12.13
N ALA A 108 -10.38 -1.00 -11.56
CA ALA A 108 -9.32 -1.64 -12.32
C ALA A 108 -9.87 -2.72 -13.25
N ILE A 109 -10.77 -3.58 -12.78
CA ILE A 109 -11.44 -4.59 -13.62
C ILE A 109 -12.21 -3.93 -14.77
N MET A 110 -13.03 -2.92 -14.47
CA MET A 110 -13.81 -2.23 -15.50
C MET A 110 -12.91 -1.63 -16.60
N LYS A 111 -11.80 -0.99 -16.21
CA LYS A 111 -10.87 -0.37 -17.14
C LYS A 111 -10.01 -1.40 -17.89
N LEU A 112 -9.65 -2.49 -17.23
CA LEU A 112 -8.93 -3.59 -17.84
C LEU A 112 -9.77 -4.27 -18.92
N ASN A 113 -11.05 -4.54 -18.66
CA ASN A 113 -11.95 -5.11 -19.65
C ASN A 113 -12.03 -4.24 -20.91
N ALA A 114 -12.15 -2.92 -20.74
CA ALA A 114 -12.12 -1.99 -21.87
C ALA A 114 -10.79 -2.03 -22.67
N ALA A 115 -9.66 -2.27 -21.99
CA ALA A 115 -8.36 -2.43 -22.65
C ALA A 115 -8.21 -3.78 -23.36
N LEU A 116 -8.83 -4.84 -22.83
CA LEU A 116 -8.87 -6.18 -23.42
C LEU A 116 -9.78 -6.25 -24.66
N ASP A 117 -10.88 -5.48 -24.67
CA ASP A 117 -11.76 -5.35 -25.84
C ASP A 117 -11.07 -4.66 -27.02
N ASN A 118 -10.00 -3.91 -26.77
CA ASN A 118 -9.19 -3.30 -27.80
C ASN A 118 -8.09 -4.27 -28.29
N GLN A 119 -8.26 -4.78 -29.52
CA GLN A 119 -7.38 -5.77 -30.13
C GLN A 119 -5.91 -5.33 -30.25
N THR A 120 -5.63 -4.02 -30.26
CA THR A 120 -4.26 -3.50 -30.34
C THR A 120 -3.54 -3.48 -28.99
N SER A 121 -4.26 -3.31 -27.88
CA SER A 121 -3.68 -3.15 -26.54
C SER A 121 -3.88 -4.36 -25.62
N ASN A 122 -4.69 -5.35 -26.05
CA ASN A 122 -5.05 -6.50 -25.21
C ASN A 122 -3.89 -7.43 -24.82
N ALA A 123 -2.71 -7.21 -25.40
CA ALA A 123 -1.50 -7.93 -25.11
C ALA A 123 -0.36 -6.99 -24.65
N ASP A 124 -0.65 -5.78 -24.18
CA ASP A 124 0.36 -4.82 -23.69
C ASP A 124 0.89 -5.17 -22.29
N ASP A 125 2.11 -4.72 -21.98
CA ASP A 125 2.76 -5.05 -20.69
C ASP A 125 1.91 -4.54 -19.52
N SER A 126 1.27 -3.41 -19.71
CA SER A 126 0.35 -2.82 -18.74
C SER A 126 -0.84 -3.74 -18.41
N VAL A 127 -1.38 -4.46 -19.40
CA VAL A 127 -2.48 -5.44 -19.20
C VAL A 127 -1.98 -6.59 -18.34
N LEU A 128 -0.81 -7.13 -18.68
CA LEU A 128 -0.20 -8.24 -17.95
C LEU A 128 0.12 -7.86 -16.50
N VAL A 129 0.72 -6.68 -16.29
CA VAL A 129 1.02 -6.15 -14.94
C VAL A 129 -0.27 -5.92 -14.15
N THR A 130 -1.31 -5.42 -14.80
CA THR A 130 -2.61 -5.19 -14.14
C THR A 130 -3.21 -6.50 -13.63
N LEU A 131 -3.26 -7.52 -14.47
CA LEU A 131 -3.73 -8.86 -14.09
C LEU A 131 -2.90 -9.45 -12.94
N PHE A 132 -1.59 -9.26 -12.97
CA PHE A 132 -0.69 -9.65 -11.88
C PHE A 132 -1.04 -8.95 -10.56
N LEU A 133 -1.23 -7.63 -10.57
CA LEU A 133 -1.59 -6.86 -9.37
C LEU A 133 -2.98 -7.22 -8.83
N LEU A 134 -3.94 -7.51 -9.71
CA LEU A 134 -5.27 -7.99 -9.29
C LEU A 134 -5.20 -9.39 -8.66
N SER A 135 -4.36 -10.29 -9.20
CA SER A 135 -4.12 -11.61 -8.61
C SER A 135 -3.46 -11.48 -7.23
N LEU A 136 -2.56 -10.51 -7.07
CA LEU A 136 -1.94 -10.25 -5.78
C LEU A 136 -2.92 -9.64 -4.78
N PHE A 137 -3.80 -8.72 -5.21
CA PHE A 137 -4.88 -8.21 -4.36
C PHE A 137 -5.73 -9.34 -3.78
N GLU A 138 -6.09 -10.32 -4.61
CA GLU A 138 -6.82 -11.52 -4.17
C GLU A 138 -6.06 -12.28 -3.10
N THR A 139 -4.76 -12.47 -3.32
CA THR A 139 -3.86 -13.16 -2.38
C THR A 139 -3.75 -12.41 -1.05
N VAL A 140 -3.76 -11.07 -1.10
CA VAL A 140 -3.73 -10.21 0.08
C VAL A 140 -5.09 -10.22 0.80
N VAL A 141 -6.21 -10.36 0.12
CA VAL A 141 -7.56 -10.25 0.70
C VAL A 141 -8.41 -11.52 0.46
N PRO A 142 -7.96 -12.72 0.90
CA PRO A 142 -8.61 -13.98 0.53
C PRO A 142 -10.03 -14.11 1.09
N ASP A 143 -10.28 -13.56 2.28
CA ASP A 143 -11.57 -13.70 2.96
C ASP A 143 -12.70 -12.92 2.27
N TYR A 144 -12.38 -11.85 1.55
CA TYR A 144 -13.36 -11.13 0.74
C TYR A 144 -13.90 -12.03 -0.38
N PHE A 145 -13.02 -12.71 -1.10
CA PHE A 145 -13.42 -13.57 -2.21
C PHE A 145 -14.08 -14.86 -1.72
N ARG A 146 -13.61 -15.43 -0.60
CA ARG A 146 -14.22 -16.60 0.03
C ARG A 146 -15.68 -16.36 0.47
N THR A 147 -15.98 -15.15 0.94
CA THR A 147 -17.33 -14.79 1.44
C THR A 147 -18.26 -14.36 0.32
N VAL A 148 -17.77 -13.60 -0.67
CA VAL A 148 -18.59 -13.06 -1.76
C VAL A 148 -18.86 -14.11 -2.84
N MET A 149 -17.91 -15.01 -3.13
CA MET A 149 -18.03 -15.94 -4.26
C MET A 149 -18.56 -17.32 -3.90
N MET A 150 -18.90 -17.61 -2.63
CA MET A 150 -19.61 -18.82 -2.16
C MET A 150 -19.01 -20.18 -2.59
N ASP A 151 -17.85 -20.20 -3.23
CA ASP A 151 -17.23 -21.39 -3.78
C ASP A 151 -16.01 -21.77 -2.94
N LYS A 152 -16.09 -22.92 -2.26
CA LYS A 152 -14.98 -23.48 -1.46
C LYS A 152 -13.83 -23.99 -2.34
N THR A 153 -14.05 -24.13 -3.64
CA THR A 153 -13.01 -24.46 -4.63
C THR A 153 -12.38 -23.22 -5.25
N PHE A 154 -12.81 -22.01 -4.85
CA PHE A 154 -12.23 -20.74 -5.27
C PHE A 154 -10.79 -20.63 -4.78
N GLN A 155 -9.88 -21.19 -5.56
CA GLN A 155 -8.46 -20.91 -5.46
C GLN A 155 -8.25 -19.46 -5.86
N CYS A 156 -7.47 -18.76 -5.04
CA CYS A 156 -7.25 -17.32 -4.98
C CYS A 156 -6.54 -16.73 -6.22
N HIS A 157 -7.00 -17.09 -7.42
CA HIS A 157 -6.21 -17.04 -8.65
C HIS A 157 -7.05 -16.77 -9.90
N ILE A 158 -8.22 -16.11 -9.79
CA ILE A 158 -9.09 -15.90 -10.96
C ILE A 158 -8.37 -15.13 -12.07
N HIS A 159 -7.52 -14.17 -11.69
CA HIS A 159 -6.73 -13.41 -12.67
C HIS A 159 -5.48 -14.14 -13.13
N VAL A 160 -5.01 -15.19 -12.44
CA VAL A 160 -3.88 -16.02 -12.92
C VAL A 160 -4.24 -16.71 -14.23
N ARG A 161 -5.47 -17.21 -14.37
CA ARG A 161 -5.94 -17.76 -15.64
C ARG A 161 -5.92 -16.71 -16.75
N GLY A 162 -6.29 -15.47 -16.42
CA GLY A 162 -6.17 -14.33 -17.33
C GLY A 162 -4.72 -14.07 -17.74
N ILE A 163 -3.78 -14.07 -16.78
CA ILE A 163 -2.35 -13.92 -17.04
C ILE A 163 -1.85 -15.00 -18.01
N LEU A 164 -2.15 -16.28 -17.73
CA LEU A 164 -1.73 -17.38 -18.60
C LEU A 164 -2.30 -17.25 -20.02
N THR A 165 -3.54 -16.78 -20.15
CA THR A 165 -4.19 -16.55 -21.45
C THR A 165 -3.48 -15.42 -22.22
N VAL A 166 -3.14 -14.30 -21.55
CA VAL A 166 -2.41 -13.20 -22.18
C VAL A 166 -0.98 -13.61 -22.56
N LEU A 167 -0.29 -14.40 -21.72
CA LEU A 167 1.03 -14.95 -22.04
C LEU A 167 0.98 -15.86 -23.28
N GLN A 168 -0.04 -16.73 -23.38
CA GLN A 168 -0.24 -17.57 -24.57
C GLN A 168 -0.45 -16.72 -25.83
N LEU A 169 -1.33 -15.71 -25.77
CA LEU A 169 -1.58 -14.78 -26.87
C LEU A 169 -0.30 -14.05 -27.32
N ARG A 170 0.53 -13.62 -26.37
CA ARG A 170 1.82 -12.97 -26.66
C ARG A 170 2.77 -13.91 -27.39
N VAL A 171 2.86 -15.17 -26.96
CA VAL A 171 3.66 -16.20 -27.64
C VAL A 171 3.18 -16.41 -29.08
N GLU A 172 1.86 -16.53 -29.30
CA GLU A 172 1.26 -16.65 -30.63
C GLU A 172 1.58 -15.45 -31.55
N ARG A 173 1.69 -14.26 -30.96
CA ARG A 173 2.04 -13.01 -31.65
C ARG A 173 3.55 -12.76 -31.75
N ALA A 174 4.39 -13.70 -31.30
CA ALA A 174 5.84 -13.54 -31.19
C ALA A 174 6.27 -12.28 -30.41
N GLN A 175 5.45 -11.87 -29.43
CA GLN A 175 5.74 -10.79 -28.50
C GLN A 175 6.42 -11.38 -27.27
N LYS A 176 7.54 -10.76 -26.85
CA LYS A 176 8.27 -11.15 -25.64
C LYS A 176 8.79 -9.92 -24.91
N SER A 177 8.68 -9.94 -23.60
CA SER A 177 9.15 -8.90 -22.69
C SER A 177 9.82 -9.53 -21.47
N GLU A 178 10.68 -8.77 -20.77
CA GLU A 178 11.25 -9.20 -19.49
C GLU A 178 10.16 -9.52 -18.44
N ILE A 179 8.99 -8.90 -18.57
CA ILE A 179 7.89 -9.08 -17.63
C ILE A 179 7.18 -10.42 -17.79
N ASP A 180 7.20 -11.01 -18.99
CA ASP A 180 6.64 -12.33 -19.24
C ASP A 180 7.35 -13.39 -18.39
N GLU A 181 8.69 -13.36 -18.40
CA GLU A 181 9.52 -14.30 -17.64
C GLU A 181 9.35 -14.11 -16.13
N ALA A 182 9.35 -12.85 -15.67
CA ALA A 182 9.21 -12.54 -14.25
C ALA A 182 7.84 -12.96 -13.68
N ILE A 183 6.75 -12.68 -14.42
CA ILE A 183 5.40 -13.05 -13.99
C ILE A 183 5.18 -14.56 -14.09
N PHE A 184 5.68 -15.21 -15.15
CA PHE A 184 5.57 -16.66 -15.29
C PHE A 184 6.33 -17.40 -14.16
N ALA A 185 7.54 -16.94 -13.82
CA ALA A 185 8.31 -17.48 -12.70
C ALA A 185 7.56 -17.35 -11.36
N PHE A 186 6.93 -16.19 -11.12
CA PHE A 186 6.10 -15.97 -9.93
C PHE A 186 4.91 -16.93 -9.86
N ILE A 187 4.17 -17.09 -10.97
CA ILE A 187 3.06 -18.06 -11.02
C ILE A 187 3.57 -19.47 -10.71
N CYS A 188 4.68 -19.88 -11.33
CA CYS A 188 5.28 -21.18 -11.06
C CYS A 188 5.68 -21.39 -9.59
N HIS A 189 6.08 -20.32 -8.89
CA HIS A 189 6.41 -20.38 -7.47
C HIS A 189 5.16 -20.62 -6.60
N ILE A 190 4.08 -19.89 -6.86
CA ILE A 190 2.84 -20.01 -6.06
C ILE A 190 2.20 -21.40 -6.22
N TYR A 191 2.23 -21.98 -7.42
CA TYR A 191 1.59 -23.27 -7.70
C TYR A 191 2.46 -24.50 -7.41
N ARG A 192 3.73 -24.31 -7.01
CA ARG A 192 4.60 -25.39 -6.52
C ARG A 192 4.62 -25.51 -4.99
N SER A 193 4.01 -24.56 -4.29
CA SER A 193 3.97 -24.46 -2.82
C SER A 193 2.69 -25.06 -2.26
#